data_AF-A0A7J9VH85-F1
#
_entry.id   AF-A0A7J9VH85-F1
#
_cell.length_a   1.000
_cell.length_b   1.000
_cell.length_c   1.000
_cell.angle_alpha   90.00
_cell.angle_beta   90.00
_cell.angle_gamma   90.00
#
_symmetry.space_group_name_H-M   'P 1'
#
loop_
_entity.id
_entity.type
_entity.pdbx_description
1 polymer ?
#
loop_
_entity_poly.entity_id
_entity_poly.type
_entity_poly.pdbx_seq_one_letter_code
_entity_poly.pdbx_strand_id
1 'polypeptide(L)'
;RALAARDGGCIMCSRTVRWCQAHHITWWEHGGPSDIDNLCLLCSACHRLVHHAEWEIRTATDRRPECLPPAWLDPTRQPRRFTAPHVEPLG
;
A
#
# COMPACT_ATOMS: atom_id res chain seq x y z
N ARG A 1 8.47 -8.62 -8.90
CA ARG A 1 8.74 -9.66 -7.87
C ARG A 1 8.96 -9.07 -6.48
N ALA A 2 9.80 -8.04 -6.31
CA ALA A 2 10.10 -7.47 -5.00
C ALA A 2 8.88 -6.93 -4.22
N LEU A 3 7.99 -6.16 -4.87
CA LEU A 3 6.76 -5.67 -4.24
C LEU A 3 5.83 -6.80 -3.77
N ALA A 4 5.68 -7.85 -4.58
CA ALA A 4 4.87 -9.02 -4.21
C ALA A 4 5.40 -9.72 -2.95
N ALA A 5 6.72 -9.85 -2.83
CA ALA A 5 7.36 -10.44 -1.66
C ALA A 5 7.24 -9.54 -0.41
N ARG A 6 7.36 -8.22 -0.58
CA ARG A 6 7.28 -7.27 0.55
C ARG A 6 5.86 -7.09 1.05
N ASP A 7 4.91 -6.91 0.13
CA ASP A 7 3.53 -6.49 0.44
C ASP A 7 2.57 -7.67 0.60
N GLY A 8 2.86 -8.83 -0.01
CA GLY A 8 2.03 -10.05 0.06
C GLY A 8 0.65 -9.94 -0.61
N GLY A 9 0.24 -8.76 -1.04
CA GLY A 9 -1.07 -8.44 -1.59
C GLY A 9 -1.37 -6.95 -1.47
N CYS A 10 -2.65 -6.59 -1.55
CA CYS A 10 -3.10 -5.22 -1.34
C CYS A 10 -2.83 -4.81 0.11
N ILE A 11 -2.08 -3.73 0.33
CA ILE A 11 -1.68 -3.28 1.67
C ILE A 11 -2.83 -2.71 2.53
N MET A 12 -4.04 -2.57 1.95
CA MET A 12 -5.25 -2.06 2.61
C MET A 12 -6.29 -3.14 2.94
N CYS A 13 -6.29 -4.27 2.23
CA CYS A 13 -7.34 -5.28 2.37
C CYS A 13 -6.87 -6.72 2.17
N SER A 14 -5.56 -6.93 2.01
CA SER A 14 -4.90 -8.24 1.83
C SER A 14 -5.38 -9.04 0.60
N ARG A 15 -6.05 -8.40 -0.36
CA ARG A 15 -6.41 -9.06 -1.64
C ARG A 15 -5.14 -9.52 -2.36
N THR A 16 -5.18 -10.73 -2.92
CA THR A 16 -3.98 -11.40 -3.47
C THR A 16 -3.28 -10.58 -4.57
N VAL A 17 -1.95 -10.75 -4.66
CA VAL A 17 -1.06 -10.02 -5.59
C VAL A 17 -1.56 -10.03 -7.03
N ARG A 18 -2.18 -11.12 -7.49
CA ARG A 18 -2.69 -11.23 -8.88
C ARG A 18 -3.73 -10.17 -9.26
N TRP A 19 -4.36 -9.54 -8.27
CA TRP A 19 -5.35 -8.48 -8.45
C TRP A 19 -4.82 -7.10 -8.12
N CYS A 20 -3.51 -7.00 -7.87
CA CYS A 20 -2.88 -5.78 -7.41
C CYS A 20 -2.01 -5.15 -8.50
N GLN A 21 -1.93 -3.83 -8.44
CA GLN A 21 -1.07 -3.00 -9.26
C GLN A 21 -0.15 -2.19 -8.36
N ALA A 22 1.02 -1.83 -8.89
CA ALA A 22 1.92 -0.91 -8.20
C ALA A 22 1.30 0.49 -8.17
N HIS A 23 1.42 1.15 -7.03
CA HIS A 23 0.96 2.50 -6.75
C HIS A 23 2.14 3.31 -6.21
N HIS A 24 2.37 4.49 -6.77
CA HIS A 24 3.37 5.44 -6.29
C HIS A 24 2.90 6.11 -5.01
N ILE A 25 3.73 6.07 -3.96
CA ILE A 25 3.49 6.74 -2.69
C ILE A 25 3.70 8.25 -2.86
N THR A 26 4.87 8.63 -3.35
CA THR A 26 5.13 9.95 -3.92
C THR A 26 4.87 9.87 -5.42
N TRP A 27 3.91 10.65 -5.90
CA TRP A 27 3.51 10.64 -7.30
C TRP A 27 4.68 10.92 -8.25
N TRP A 28 4.66 10.28 -9.42
CA TRP A 28 5.65 10.49 -10.47
C TRP A 28 5.72 11.96 -10.92
N GLU A 29 4.57 12.66 -10.93
CA GLU A 29 4.48 14.08 -11.29
C GLU A 29 5.19 15.00 -10.28
N HIS A 30 5.42 14.51 -9.06
CA HIS A 30 6.19 15.19 -8.02
C HIS A 30 7.65 14.69 -7.97
N GLY A 31 8.10 13.94 -8.99
CA GLY A 31 9.46 13.40 -9.05
C GLY A 31 9.67 12.13 -8.23
N GLY A 32 8.60 11.45 -7.81
CA GLY A 32 8.70 10.19 -7.07
C GLY A 32 9.36 9.08 -7.89
N PRO A 33 10.39 8.39 -7.36
CA PRO A 33 11.08 7.33 -8.11
C PRO A 33 10.21 6.08 -8.28
N SER A 34 10.49 5.29 -9.31
CA SER A 34 9.87 3.97 -9.48
C SER A 34 10.75 2.89 -8.84
N ASP A 35 10.91 2.95 -7.52
CA ASP A 35 11.67 1.98 -6.73
C ASP A 35 10.80 1.28 -5.68
N ILE A 36 11.39 0.32 -4.95
CA ILE A 36 10.64 -0.46 -3.98
C ILE A 36 10.09 0.39 -2.85
N ASP A 37 10.80 1.45 -2.41
CA ASP A 37 10.42 2.24 -1.24
C ASP A 37 9.34 3.27 -1.55
N ASN A 38 9.21 3.65 -2.82
CA ASN A 38 8.18 4.58 -3.28
C ASN A 38 7.00 3.90 -3.98
N LEU A 39 6.99 2.58 -4.09
CA LEU A 39 5.88 1.81 -4.66
C LEU A 39 5.23 0.92 -3.61
N CYS A 40 3.93 0.66 -3.73
CA CYS A 40 3.23 -0.38 -2.96
C CYS A 40 2.15 -1.08 -3.81
N LEU A 41 1.67 -2.25 -3.37
CA LEU A 41 0.58 -2.96 -4.04
C LEU A 41 -0.80 -2.55 -3.52
N LEU A 42 -1.69 -2.20 -4.45
CA LEU A 42 -3.12 -1.98 -4.21
C LEU A 42 -3.98 -2.74 -5.22
N CYS A 43 -5.11 -3.27 -4.79
CA CYS A 43 -6.13 -3.76 -5.72
C CYS A 43 -6.88 -2.58 -6.35
N SER A 44 -7.53 -2.78 -7.51
CA SER A 44 -8.18 -1.67 -8.24
C SER A 44 -9.21 -0.89 -7.42
N ALA A 45 -9.88 -1.53 -6.46
CA ALA A 45 -10.82 -0.85 -5.56
C ALA A 45 -10.11 0.06 -4.55
N CYS A 46 -9.10 -0.46 -3.84
CA CYS A 46 -8.31 0.32 -2.87
C CYS A 46 -7.47 1.40 -3.57
N HIS A 47 -6.95 1.12 -4.77
CA HIS A 47 -6.23 2.10 -5.57
C HIS A 47 -7.11 3.32 -5.86
N ARG A 48 -8.34 3.11 -6.34
CA ARG A 48 -9.31 4.19 -6.53
C ARG A 48 -9.64 4.94 -5.23
N LEU A 49 -9.73 4.22 -4.12
CA LEU A 49 -10.04 4.84 -2.83
C LEU A 49 -8.94 5.82 -2.39
N VAL A 50 -7.66 5.47 -2.60
CA VAL A 50 -6.51 6.35 -2.31
C VAL A 50 -6.57 7.64 -3.14
N HIS A 51 -7.00 7.56 -4.41
CA HIS A 51 -7.16 8.74 -5.27
C HIS A 51 -8.31 9.67 -4.88
N HIS A 52 -9.34 9.18 -4.18
CA HIS A 52 -10.61 9.92 -4.06
C HIS A 52 -11.14 10.12 -2.64
N ALA A 53 -10.58 9.47 -1.63
CA ALA A 53 -11.16 9.45 -0.29
C ALA A 53 -10.17 9.81 0.83
N GLU A 54 -9.23 10.72 0.55
CA GLU A 54 -8.26 11.29 1.53
C GLU A 54 -7.44 10.24 2.28
N TRP A 55 -7.39 9.01 1.74
CA TRP A 55 -6.48 7.99 2.21
C TRP A 55 -5.07 8.36 1.77
N GLU A 56 -4.15 8.30 2.71
CA GLU A 56 -2.76 8.58 2.46
C GLU A 56 -1.96 7.30 2.66
N ILE A 57 -0.94 7.12 1.84
CA ILE A 57 0.04 6.05 2.02
C ILE A 57 1.37 6.74 2.29
N ARG A 58 2.13 6.20 3.23
CA ARG A 58 3.51 6.62 3.48
C ARG A 58 4.40 5.42 3.71
N THR A 59 5.69 5.63 3.51
CA THR A 59 6.73 4.64 3.85
C THR A 59 7.20 4.92 5.26
N ALA A 60 7.05 3.94 6.14
CA ALA A 60 7.49 4.05 7.53
C ALA A 60 9.01 3.84 7.66
N THR A 61 9.54 4.02 8.87
CA THR A 61 10.97 3.91 9.17
C THR A 61 11.56 2.52 8.88
N ASP A 62 10.74 1.46 8.94
CA ASP A 62 11.11 0.09 8.57
C ASP A 62 10.95 -0.21 7.08
N ARG A 63 10.78 0.84 6.25
CA ARG A 63 10.65 0.78 4.78
C ARG A 63 9.43 -0.02 4.29
N ARG A 64 8.43 -0.16 5.15
CA ARG A 64 7.13 -0.77 4.80
C ARG A 64 6.07 0.31 4.63
N PRO A 65 5.16 0.14 3.65
CA PRO A 65 4.07 1.08 3.47
C PRO A 65 3.03 0.92 4.58
N GLU A 66 2.44 2.04 4.98
CA GLU A 66 1.30 2.10 5.88
C GLU A 66 0.24 3.07 5.38
N CYS A 67 -1.01 2.75 5.66
CA CYS A 67 -2.17 3.50 5.18
C CYS A 67 -2.73 4.32 6.32
N LEU A 68 -2.87 5.63 6.12
CA LEU A 68 -3.50 6.52 7.06
C LEU A 68 -4.94 6.75 6.60
N PRO A 69 -5.94 6.40 7.42
CA PRO A 69 -7.32 6.70 7.10
C PRO A 69 -7.57 8.21 7.07
N PRO A 70 -8.64 8.64 6.40
CA PRO A 70 -9.09 10.02 6.48
C PRO A 70 -9.64 10.35 7.87
N ALA A 71 -9.55 11.62 8.26
CA ALA A 71 -9.90 12.07 9.61
C ALA A 71 -11.36 11.82 9.99
N TRP A 72 -12.27 11.78 9.01
CA TRP A 72 -13.68 11.45 9.24
C TRP A 72 -13.91 9.98 9.58
N LEU A 73 -13.01 9.07 9.18
CA LEU A 73 -13.06 7.65 9.54
C LEU A 73 -12.34 7.38 10.85
N ASP A 74 -11.23 8.08 11.08
CA ASP A 74 -10.41 7.97 12.28
C ASP A 74 -9.76 9.34 12.54
N PRO A 75 -10.27 10.10 13.53
CA PRO A 75 -9.77 11.44 13.82
C PRO A 75 -8.28 11.49 14.17
N THR A 76 -7.73 10.39 14.66
CA THR A 76 -6.30 10.30 15.02
C THR A 76 -5.43 9.90 13.82
N ARG A 77 -6.04 9.57 12.68
CA ARG A 77 -5.40 9.05 11.47
C ARG A 77 -4.34 7.99 11.78
N GLN A 78 -4.65 7.09 12.71
CA GLN A 78 -3.70 6.06 13.15
C GLN A 78 -3.22 5.22 11.96
N PRO A 79 -1.91 5.09 11.74
CA PRO A 79 -1.38 4.30 10.64
C PRO A 79 -1.80 2.84 10.74
N ARG A 80 -2.25 2.26 9.62
CA ARG A 80 -2.70 0.87 9.53
C ARG A 80 -1.84 0.11 8.53
N ARG A 81 -1.51 -1.13 8.91
CA ARG A 81 -0.84 -2.09 8.03
C ARG A 81 -1.68 -3.34 7.96
N PHE A 82 -2.19 -3.64 6.78
CA PHE A 82 -2.88 -4.89 6.53
C PHE A 82 -1.86 -5.84 5.91
N THR A 83 -1.01 -6.42 6.75
CA THR A 83 -0.13 -7.51 6.30
C THR A 83 -1.00 -8.71 6.00
N ALA A 84 -0.93 -9.21 4.75
CA ALA A 84 -1.34 -10.58 4.50
C ALA A 84 -0.50 -11.49 5.42
N PRO A 85 -1.11 -12.52 6.06
CA PRO A 85 -0.32 -13.51 6.78
C PRO A 85 0.76 -14.03 5.84
N HIS A 86 1.97 -14.19 6.37
CA HIS A 86 3.15 -14.68 5.65
C HIS A 86 2.74 -15.92 4.86
N VAL A 87 2.58 -15.80 3.54
CA VAL A 87 2.36 -16.97 2.69
C VAL A 87 3.71 -17.62 2.58
N GLU A 88 4.00 -18.63 3.40
CA GLU A 88 5.13 -19.50 3.12
C GLU A 88 4.98 -20.01 1.69
N PRO A 89 6.06 -20.00 0.88
CA PRO A 89 5.98 -20.53 -0.46
C PRO A 89 5.61 -22.00 -0.34
N LEU A 90 4.44 -22.38 -0.89
CA LEU A 90 4.10 -23.78 -1.10
C LEU A 90 5.25 -24.41 -1.88
N GLY A 91 5.94 -25.36 -1.23
CA GLY A 91 6.94 -26.21 -1.85
C GLY A 91 6.36 -27.10 -2.93
#